data_AF-A0AAN8I1U7-F1
#
_entry.id   AF-A0AAN8I1U7-F1
#
_cell.length_a   1.000
_cell.length_b   1.000
_cell.length_c   1.000
_cell.angle_alpha   90.00
_cell.angle_beta   90.00
_cell.angle_gamma   90.00
#
_symmetry.space_group_name_H-M   'P 1'
#
loop_
_entity.id
_entity.type
_entity.pdbx_description
1 polymer ?
#
loop_
_entity_poly.entity_id
_entity_poly.type
_entity_poly.pdbx_seq_one_letter_code
_entity_poly.pdbx_strand_id
1 'polypeptide(L)'
;MADNSNSHNSSNTFRLLDLPPELQLNVYEKFYEGPYTLKAQRALGGGISWLGSPPLALLLTSRDVYQRALPCYRNGFTCLDLRELNRARAKKWFGRGNKEWILSVAKEISFDLLSQKDYLYILRLPFTRIQKLTFWRLLGVSTPGGEEEQQEYGRSLLQDAKLINEELEWVEESVVKIFHTLSASTQPLTFELKVIWCVYVAPDCHYTEIVTTNSKVAVLGAAGGIGQPLSLLMKLNPRVTNLALYDIRLGPGVAADISHINTKSVVKGYDPTPSGLRECLSGAEIVLIPAGVPRKPGMTRDDLFNTNASIVRDLAKAVADAAPNANILVISNPVNSTVPICAEILKSKGVYNPKRLFGVTTLDVVRASRFVSEIKGTDPANENITVVGGHSGVTIVPLISQSGHTDITGEKLDTLVNRIQFGGDEVVKAKDGAGSATLSMAMAGARFAESLLRAAQGESNVVEPTFVDSPLYKSKGVDFFASKVTLGADGVQEIHDVGKLNAHEEKLLDACLSDLKKNIEKGVKFVAENP
;
A
#
# COMPACT_ATOMS: atom_id res chain seq x y z
N MET A 1 -27.84 62.80 -7.98
CA MET A 1 -28.73 62.61 -9.13
C MET A 1 -28.46 61.22 -9.69
N ALA A 2 -29.49 60.36 -9.67
CA ALA A 2 -29.70 59.06 -10.34
C ALA A 2 -28.46 58.15 -10.52
N ASP A 3 -28.25 57.04 -9.81
CA ASP A 3 -29.11 55.87 -9.47
C ASP A 3 -29.32 54.87 -10.63
N ASN A 4 -29.27 53.58 -10.26
CA ASN A 4 -29.41 52.30 -11.00
C ASN A 4 -28.13 51.56 -11.44
N SER A 5 -27.96 50.25 -11.23
CA SER A 5 -28.50 49.24 -10.30
C SER A 5 -27.90 47.89 -10.74
N ASN A 6 -27.52 47.07 -9.75
CA ASN A 6 -27.23 45.62 -9.74
C ASN A 6 -25.79 45.31 -9.29
N SER A 7 -25.52 45.13 -7.99
CA SER A 7 -25.71 43.88 -7.18
C SER A 7 -24.96 42.69 -7.79
N HIS A 8 -23.88 42.13 -7.23
CA HIS A 8 -23.62 41.80 -5.83
C HIS A 8 -22.11 41.72 -5.50
N ASN A 9 -21.73 42.29 -4.35
CA ASN A 9 -20.62 41.87 -3.46
C ASN A 9 -20.75 40.37 -3.13
N SER A 10 -19.72 39.58 -2.80
CA SER A 10 -18.63 39.79 -1.85
C SER A 10 -17.66 38.60 -1.87
N SER A 11 -16.37 38.89 -1.71
CA SER A 11 -15.33 38.11 -1.00
C SER A 11 -15.62 36.66 -0.60
N ASN A 12 -14.94 35.69 -1.22
CA ASN A 12 -14.78 34.34 -0.67
C ASN A 12 -13.48 34.25 0.14
N THR A 13 -13.60 34.51 1.43
CA THR A 13 -12.69 34.04 2.47
C THR A 13 -13.55 33.45 3.59
N PHE A 14 -13.54 32.13 3.75
CA PHE A 14 -13.88 31.48 5.01
C PHE A 14 -12.82 30.42 5.32
N ARG A 15 -12.18 30.59 6.48
CA ARG A 15 -11.14 29.73 7.04
C ARG A 15 -11.75 28.43 7.55
N LEU A 16 -10.96 27.35 7.45
CA LEU A 16 -11.03 26.21 8.37
C LEU A 16 -10.93 26.70 9.82
N LEU A 17 -11.89 26.37 10.68
CA LEU A 17 -11.67 26.14 12.10
C LEU A 17 -12.70 25.13 12.66
N ASP A 18 -12.15 24.14 13.38
CA ASP A 18 -12.71 23.36 14.49
C ASP A 18 -13.80 22.30 14.23
N LEU A 19 -13.44 21.01 14.16
CA LEU A 19 -14.22 19.88 14.75
C LEU A 19 -13.31 18.66 15.07
N PRO A 20 -13.31 18.17 16.32
CA PRO A 20 -13.67 16.77 16.64
C PRO A 20 -14.66 16.71 17.83
N PRO A 21 -15.26 15.56 18.21
CA PRO A 21 -15.33 14.22 17.58
C PRO A 21 -16.79 13.78 17.26
N GLU A 22 -16.94 12.69 16.51
CA GLU A 22 -18.20 12.00 16.13
C GLU A 22 -18.88 12.51 14.85
N LEU A 23 -18.81 11.66 13.82
CA LEU A 23 -19.32 11.84 12.45
C LEU A 23 -20.81 12.22 12.42
N GLN A 24 -21.14 13.35 11.79
CA GLN A 24 -22.51 13.73 11.47
C GLN A 24 -23.08 12.87 10.34
N LEU A 25 -24.26 12.30 10.59
CA LEU A 25 -25.10 11.58 9.64
C LEU A 25 -25.77 12.61 8.71
N ASN A 26 -25.34 12.70 7.44
CA ASN A 26 -26.01 13.56 6.46
C ASN A 26 -27.21 12.81 5.85
N VAL A 27 -28.40 13.10 6.36
CA VAL A 27 -29.67 12.64 5.79
C VAL A 27 -30.13 13.66 4.75
N TYR A 28 -30.27 13.26 3.49
CA TYR A 28 -30.92 14.07 2.46
C TYR A 28 -32.41 13.78 2.45
N GLU A 29 -33.24 14.77 2.81
CA GLU A 29 -34.70 14.71 2.68
C GLU A 29 -35.12 15.53 1.45
N LYS A 30 -35.93 14.94 0.56
CA LYS A 30 -36.57 15.67 -0.54
C LYS A 30 -38.06 15.36 -0.56
N PHE A 31 -38.87 16.42 -0.54
CA PHE A 31 -40.33 16.34 -0.54
C PHE A 31 -40.86 16.49 -1.97
N TYR A 32 -41.84 15.67 -2.35
CA TYR A 32 -42.58 15.85 -3.60
C TYR A 32 -44.07 15.89 -3.31
N GLU A 33 -44.73 16.97 -3.75
CA GLU A 33 -46.17 17.09 -3.85
C GLU A 33 -46.52 17.41 -5.32
N GLY A 34 -47.38 16.60 -5.94
CA GLY A 34 -48.04 16.97 -7.21
C GLY A 34 -48.32 15.81 -8.18
N PRO A 35 -49.34 15.93 -9.06
CA PRO A 35 -49.91 14.79 -9.79
C PRO A 35 -49.50 14.79 -11.26
N TYR A 36 -48.79 13.75 -11.76
CA TYR A 36 -48.55 13.60 -13.21
C TYR A 36 -48.55 12.15 -13.70
N THR A 37 -48.97 12.00 -14.96
CA THR A 37 -49.08 10.78 -15.77
C THR A 37 -48.03 10.86 -16.89
N LEU A 38 -47.25 9.79 -17.14
CA LEU A 38 -46.49 9.67 -18.39
C LEU A 38 -46.35 8.22 -18.91
N LYS A 39 -46.07 8.12 -20.22
CA LYS A 39 -46.13 6.95 -21.11
C LYS A 39 -44.72 6.40 -21.40
N ALA A 40 -44.58 5.08 -21.42
CA ALA A 40 -43.31 4.36 -21.64
C ALA A 40 -43.11 3.82 -23.07
N GLN A 41 -41.85 3.68 -23.49
CA GLN A 41 -41.41 2.79 -24.59
C GLN A 41 -40.01 2.18 -24.33
N ARG A 42 -39.67 1.09 -25.03
CA ARG A 42 -39.05 -0.16 -24.52
C ARG A 42 -37.88 -0.67 -25.39
N ALA A 43 -36.89 -1.39 -24.82
CA ALA A 43 -36.16 -2.60 -25.35
C ALA A 43 -34.74 -2.75 -24.71
N LEU A 44 -34.34 -3.80 -23.97
CA LEU A 44 -34.02 -5.25 -24.21
C LEU A 44 -32.50 -5.57 -24.37
N GLY A 45 -31.97 -6.52 -23.57
CA GLY A 45 -30.76 -7.31 -23.86
C GLY A 45 -29.83 -7.66 -22.67
N GLY A 46 -29.73 -8.95 -22.27
CA GLY A 46 -29.00 -9.53 -21.11
C GLY A 46 -27.47 -9.76 -21.29
N GLY A 47 -26.68 -10.44 -20.43
CA GLY A 47 -26.88 -11.16 -19.16
C GLY A 47 -25.52 -11.72 -18.63
N ILE A 48 -25.56 -12.49 -17.52
CA ILE A 48 -24.53 -13.34 -16.84
C ILE A 48 -23.90 -12.80 -15.52
N SER A 49 -23.88 -13.70 -14.52
CA SER A 49 -23.83 -13.64 -13.04
C SER A 49 -22.44 -13.66 -12.39
N TRP A 50 -22.29 -13.33 -11.09
CA TRP A 50 -21.62 -14.12 -10.02
C TRP A 50 -21.87 -13.52 -8.60
N LEU A 51 -21.60 -14.32 -7.57
CA LEU A 51 -22.17 -14.36 -6.21
C LEU A 51 -21.85 -13.22 -5.20
N GLY A 52 -22.88 -12.82 -4.45
CA GLY A 52 -22.92 -12.79 -2.96
C GLY A 52 -22.37 -11.56 -2.21
N SER A 53 -23.26 -10.71 -1.67
CA SER A 53 -23.06 -9.75 -0.54
C SER A 53 -24.42 -9.12 -0.08
N PRO A 54 -24.56 -8.48 1.11
CA PRO A 54 -25.78 -8.48 1.96
C PRO A 54 -26.92 -7.49 1.55
N PRO A 55 -28.13 -7.56 2.17
CA PRO A 55 -29.37 -6.91 1.68
C PRO A 55 -29.44 -5.39 1.82
N LEU A 56 -30.15 -4.74 0.89
CA LEU A 56 -30.77 -3.41 1.06
C LEU A 56 -32.14 -3.58 1.74
N ALA A 57 -32.51 -2.65 2.65
CA ALA A 57 -33.81 -2.66 3.35
C ALA A 57 -34.58 -1.35 3.06
N LEU A 58 -35.81 -1.48 2.57
CA LEU A 58 -36.78 -0.38 2.47
C LEU A 58 -37.68 -0.40 3.71
N LEU A 59 -37.97 0.74 4.34
CA LEU A 59 -38.84 0.81 5.52
C LEU A 59 -40.16 1.50 5.16
N LEU A 60 -41.30 0.85 5.41
CA LEU A 60 -42.63 1.45 5.32
C LEU A 60 -43.29 1.39 6.71
N THR A 61 -43.57 2.55 7.31
CA THR A 61 -44.23 2.65 8.64
C THR A 61 -45.13 3.87 8.69
N SER A 62 -46.17 3.82 9.54
CA SER A 62 -46.99 4.99 9.88
C SER A 62 -46.18 6.02 10.68
N ARG A 63 -46.57 7.30 10.57
CA ARG A 63 -45.85 8.46 11.14
C ARG A 63 -45.62 8.35 12.66
N ASP A 64 -46.56 7.76 13.39
CA ASP A 64 -46.51 7.60 14.85
C ASP A 64 -45.51 6.53 15.31
N VAL A 65 -45.27 5.48 14.53
CA VAL A 65 -44.29 4.42 14.83
C VAL A 65 -42.87 4.94 14.58
N TYR A 66 -42.67 5.73 13.53
CA TYR A 66 -41.40 6.37 13.20
C TYR A 66 -40.92 7.33 14.32
N GLN A 67 -41.82 8.16 14.86
CA GLN A 67 -41.44 9.11 15.93
C GLN A 67 -41.08 8.43 17.26
N ARG A 68 -41.63 7.24 17.56
CA ARG A 68 -41.28 6.47 18.77
C ARG A 68 -39.98 5.68 18.64
N ALA A 69 -39.59 5.28 17.42
CA ALA A 69 -38.35 4.54 17.17
C ALA A 69 -37.10 5.44 17.06
N LEU A 70 -37.29 6.73 16.74
CA LEU A 70 -36.22 7.70 16.50
C LEU A 70 -35.23 7.90 17.68
N PRO A 71 -35.67 7.91 18.95
CA PRO A 71 -34.75 8.05 20.09
C PRO A 71 -33.85 6.82 20.30
N CYS A 72 -34.32 5.61 19.96
CA CYS A 72 -33.54 4.37 20.07
C CYS A 72 -32.40 4.31 19.04
N TYR A 73 -32.63 4.88 17.84
CA TYR A 73 -31.64 4.95 16.76
C TYR A 73 -30.55 6.00 17.01
N ARG A 74 -30.86 7.12 17.68
CA ARG A 74 -29.90 8.21 17.97
C ARG A 74 -28.88 7.89 19.07
N ASN A 75 -29.20 6.99 19.99
CA ASN A 75 -28.34 6.66 21.15
C ASN A 75 -27.58 5.33 21.01
N GLY A 76 -27.46 4.76 19.80
CA GLY A 76 -26.66 3.57 19.55
C GLY A 76 -27.19 2.25 20.16
N PHE A 77 -28.40 2.24 20.72
CA PHE A 77 -29.02 1.00 21.19
C PHE A 77 -29.70 0.26 20.03
N THR A 78 -29.15 -0.88 19.63
CA THR A 78 -29.91 -1.91 18.90
C THR A 78 -31.05 -2.38 19.81
N CYS A 79 -32.26 -1.86 19.63
CA CYS A 79 -33.39 -2.34 20.41
C CYS A 79 -34.26 -3.31 19.63
N LEU A 80 -34.54 -4.42 20.33
CA LEU A 80 -35.65 -5.36 20.20
C LEU A 80 -35.53 -6.48 19.16
N ASP A 81 -35.18 -7.63 19.75
CA ASP A 81 -35.50 -8.99 19.37
C ASP A 81 -36.84 -9.15 18.63
N LEU A 82 -36.76 -9.23 17.30
CA LEU A 82 -37.81 -9.74 16.41
C LEU A 82 -37.37 -11.07 15.77
N ARG A 83 -36.49 -11.84 16.44
CA ARG A 83 -35.91 -13.06 15.87
C ARG A 83 -36.87 -14.25 15.83
N GLU A 84 -38.03 -14.16 16.48
CA GLU A 84 -38.96 -15.28 16.62
C GLU A 84 -40.09 -15.33 15.58
N LEU A 85 -40.38 -14.25 14.82
CA LEU A 85 -41.64 -14.23 14.03
C LEU A 85 -41.55 -14.66 12.56
N ASN A 86 -40.38 -14.91 11.97
CA ASN A 86 -40.31 -15.19 10.52
C ASN A 86 -39.43 -16.36 10.05
N ARG A 87 -38.78 -17.11 10.96
CA ARG A 87 -37.95 -18.27 10.53
C ARG A 87 -38.76 -19.45 10.01
N ALA A 88 -40.02 -19.60 10.41
CA ALA A 88 -40.84 -20.76 10.03
C ALA A 88 -41.41 -20.70 8.61
N ARG A 89 -41.63 -19.50 8.03
CA ARG A 89 -42.22 -19.36 6.68
C ARG A 89 -41.18 -19.19 5.56
N ALA A 90 -40.02 -18.59 5.85
CA ALA A 90 -39.00 -18.31 4.83
C ALA A 90 -38.33 -19.57 4.25
N LYS A 91 -38.30 -20.69 4.99
CA LYS A 91 -37.64 -21.93 4.53
C LYS A 91 -38.31 -22.61 3.33
N LYS A 92 -39.58 -22.28 3.04
CA LYS A 92 -40.35 -23.00 2.00
C LYS A 92 -40.19 -22.38 0.59
N TRP A 93 -39.55 -21.22 0.46
CA TRP A 93 -39.70 -20.34 -0.72
C TRP A 93 -38.41 -20.11 -1.53
N PHE A 94 -37.29 -20.72 -1.15
CA PHE A 94 -36.01 -20.56 -1.87
C PHE A 94 -35.84 -21.63 -2.94
N GLY A 95 -36.46 -21.41 -4.10
CA GLY A 95 -36.19 -22.22 -5.28
C GLY A 95 -37.15 -21.97 -6.43
N ARG A 96 -37.06 -20.80 -7.08
CA ARG A 96 -37.41 -20.57 -8.51
C ARG A 96 -37.25 -19.09 -8.85
N GLY A 97 -36.60 -18.82 -9.99
CA GLY A 97 -36.50 -17.47 -10.55
C GLY A 97 -37.73 -17.08 -11.39
N ASN A 98 -37.71 -15.83 -11.84
CA ASN A 98 -38.55 -15.17 -12.85
C ASN A 98 -39.78 -14.36 -12.38
N LYS A 99 -40.08 -13.32 -13.19
CA LYS A 99 -41.11 -12.25 -13.05
C LYS A 99 -42.49 -12.68 -12.49
N GLU A 100 -42.91 -13.93 -12.70
CA GLU A 100 -44.16 -14.46 -12.15
C GLU A 100 -44.13 -14.55 -10.61
N TRP A 101 -42.95 -14.71 -10.00
CA TRP A 101 -42.76 -14.71 -8.55
C TRP A 101 -43.14 -13.36 -7.92
N ILE A 102 -42.75 -12.24 -8.55
CA ILE A 102 -43.08 -10.89 -8.04
C ILE A 102 -44.60 -10.63 -8.08
N LEU A 103 -45.28 -11.12 -9.12
CA LEU A 103 -46.74 -10.99 -9.24
C LEU A 103 -47.49 -11.92 -8.27
N SER A 104 -46.92 -13.09 -7.94
CA SER A 104 -47.44 -14.00 -6.91
C SER A 104 -47.29 -13.42 -5.50
N VAL A 105 -46.14 -12.82 -5.17
CA VAL A 105 -45.91 -12.13 -3.91
C VAL A 105 -46.83 -10.92 -3.76
N ALA A 106 -47.05 -10.15 -4.84
CA ALA A 106 -47.99 -9.03 -4.83
C ALA A 106 -49.45 -9.47 -4.59
N LYS A 107 -49.85 -10.64 -5.11
CA LYS A 107 -51.20 -11.22 -4.88
C LYS A 107 -51.43 -11.70 -3.45
N GLU A 108 -50.43 -12.28 -2.79
CA GLU A 108 -50.54 -12.69 -1.39
C GLU A 108 -50.51 -11.49 -0.43
N ILE A 109 -49.71 -10.46 -0.71
CA ILE A 109 -49.71 -9.19 0.05
C ILE A 109 -51.10 -8.52 0.00
N SER A 110 -51.81 -8.58 -1.13
CA SER A 110 -53.17 -8.03 -1.24
C SER A 110 -54.24 -8.78 -0.41
N PHE A 111 -54.00 -10.03 -0.01
CA PHE A 111 -54.96 -10.79 0.82
C PHE A 111 -54.81 -10.48 2.32
N ASP A 112 -53.59 -10.22 2.78
CA ASP A 112 -53.31 -9.88 4.19
C ASP A 112 -53.61 -8.41 4.53
N LEU A 113 -53.61 -7.50 3.55
CA LEU A 113 -53.95 -6.08 3.71
C LEU A 113 -55.41 -5.82 4.16
N LEU A 114 -56.31 -6.79 4.00
CA LEU A 114 -57.72 -6.68 4.39
C LEU A 114 -58.01 -7.08 5.84
N SER A 115 -57.03 -7.59 6.61
CA SER A 115 -57.21 -7.88 8.05
C SER A 115 -56.18 -7.16 8.93
N GLN A 116 -56.57 -5.95 9.35
CA GLN A 116 -55.96 -5.03 10.32
C GLN A 116 -54.75 -5.50 11.18
N LYS A 117 -53.64 -4.76 11.07
CA LYS A 117 -52.92 -3.92 12.08
C LYS A 117 -51.40 -3.89 11.83
N ASP A 118 -50.88 -2.69 11.59
CA ASP A 118 -49.48 -2.23 11.63
C ASP A 118 -48.37 -3.27 11.37
N TYR A 119 -47.92 -3.37 10.11
CA TYR A 119 -46.76 -4.16 9.73
C TYR A 119 -45.63 -3.30 9.14
N LEU A 120 -44.40 -3.66 9.50
CA LEU A 120 -43.15 -3.18 8.90
C LEU A 120 -42.78 -4.10 7.74
N TYR A 121 -42.84 -3.62 6.50
CA TYR A 121 -42.44 -4.41 5.34
C TYR A 121 -41.06 -3.98 4.83
N ILE A 122 -40.13 -4.94 4.80
CA ILE A 122 -38.80 -4.77 4.20
C ILE A 122 -38.79 -5.40 2.81
N LEU A 123 -38.87 -4.58 1.78
CA LEU A 123 -38.77 -5.00 0.38
C LEU A 123 -37.29 -5.13 -0.02
N ARG A 124 -36.90 -6.32 -0.49
CA ARG A 124 -35.56 -6.62 -1.00
C ARG A 124 -35.60 -6.61 -2.52
N LEU A 125 -35.17 -5.51 -3.15
CA LEU A 125 -35.12 -5.40 -4.61
C LEU A 125 -33.84 -6.07 -5.17
N PRO A 126 -33.92 -6.81 -6.29
CA PRO A 126 -32.74 -7.38 -6.93
C PRO A 126 -31.90 -6.32 -7.65
N PHE A 127 -30.59 -6.32 -7.37
CA PHE A 127 -29.58 -5.41 -7.94
C PHE A 127 -29.27 -5.74 -9.41
N THR A 128 -29.45 -4.80 -10.34
CA THR A 128 -28.82 -4.85 -11.67
C THR A 128 -28.40 -3.45 -12.16
N ARG A 129 -27.17 -3.35 -12.68
CA ARG A 129 -26.55 -2.29 -13.52
C ARG A 129 -26.02 -0.97 -12.92
N ILE A 130 -26.50 -0.43 -11.81
CA ILE A 130 -26.05 0.90 -11.32
C ILE A 130 -24.58 0.95 -10.78
N GLN A 131 -23.96 -0.19 -10.46
CA GLN A 131 -22.65 -0.19 -9.78
C GLN A 131 -21.40 0.01 -10.66
N LYS A 132 -21.50 0.06 -12.00
CA LYS A 132 -20.30 0.34 -12.82
C LYS A 132 -20.04 1.82 -13.06
N LEU A 133 -21.04 2.69 -12.94
CA LEU A 133 -20.93 4.09 -13.36
C LEU A 133 -20.79 5.09 -12.20
N THR A 134 -21.32 4.78 -11.02
CA THR A 134 -21.31 5.73 -9.88
C THR A 134 -19.99 5.74 -9.09
N PHE A 135 -19.04 4.84 -9.38
CA PHE A 135 -17.79 4.72 -8.61
C PHE A 135 -16.69 5.70 -9.05
N TRP A 136 -16.85 6.35 -10.21
CA TRP A 136 -15.82 7.24 -10.77
C TRP A 136 -16.04 8.74 -10.53
N ARG A 137 -17.06 9.14 -9.74
CA ARG A 137 -17.45 10.57 -9.61
C ARG A 137 -17.44 11.19 -8.21
N LEU A 138 -16.94 10.50 -7.19
CA LEU A 138 -16.68 11.13 -5.88
C LEU A 138 -15.22 11.52 -5.66
N LEU A 139 -14.31 11.18 -6.58
CA LEU A 139 -12.91 11.56 -6.51
C LEU A 139 -12.67 12.67 -7.55
N GLY A 140 -12.60 13.91 -7.05
CA GLY A 140 -12.32 15.11 -7.83
C GLY A 140 -10.92 15.09 -8.43
N VAL A 141 -10.74 14.38 -9.55
CA VAL A 141 -9.52 14.39 -10.33
C VAL A 141 -9.64 15.46 -11.42
N SER A 142 -8.89 16.54 -11.26
CA SER A 142 -8.55 17.45 -12.35
C SER A 142 -7.63 16.71 -13.33
N THR A 143 -8.04 16.50 -14.57
CA THR A 143 -7.17 15.97 -15.63
C THR A 143 -6.65 17.09 -16.54
N PRO A 144 -5.35 17.10 -16.88
CA PRO A 144 -4.80 17.91 -17.95
C PRO A 144 -4.94 17.17 -19.29
N GLY A 145 -5.86 17.61 -20.15
CA GLY A 145 -6.11 17.03 -21.49
C GLY A 145 -6.96 17.96 -22.35
N GLY A 146 -6.70 17.99 -23.67
CA GLY A 146 -7.21 18.98 -24.63
C GLY A 146 -8.70 18.91 -24.96
N GLU A 147 -9.21 19.92 -25.67
CA GLU A 147 -10.65 20.20 -25.90
C GLU A 147 -11.48 19.05 -26.50
N GLU A 148 -10.88 18.14 -27.28
CA GLU A 148 -11.60 17.00 -27.87
C GLU A 148 -11.98 15.91 -26.84
N GLU A 149 -11.11 15.61 -25.86
CA GLU A 149 -11.42 14.63 -24.80
C GLU A 149 -12.49 15.16 -23.82
N GLN A 150 -12.54 16.48 -23.63
CA GLN A 150 -13.55 17.14 -22.77
C GLN A 150 -14.96 17.07 -23.40
N GLN A 151 -15.07 17.17 -24.72
CA GLN A 151 -16.35 17.06 -25.43
C GLN A 151 -16.89 15.63 -25.51
N GLU A 152 -16.01 14.62 -25.49
CA GLU A 152 -16.41 13.20 -25.42
C GLU A 152 -16.84 12.80 -24.00
N TYR A 153 -16.11 13.28 -22.98
CA TYR A 153 -16.47 13.12 -21.56
C TYR A 153 -17.82 13.78 -21.21
N GLY A 154 -18.08 15.00 -21.72
CA GLY A 154 -19.34 15.70 -21.55
C GLY A 154 -20.56 15.01 -22.18
N ARG A 155 -20.37 14.31 -23.31
CA ARG A 155 -21.43 13.54 -23.97
C ARG A 155 -21.79 12.24 -23.22
N SER A 156 -20.79 11.55 -22.66
CA SER A 156 -21.02 10.38 -21.78
C SER A 156 -21.75 10.77 -20.48
N LEU A 157 -21.36 11.89 -19.88
CA LEU A 157 -21.97 12.48 -18.68
C LEU A 157 -23.50 12.68 -18.81
N LEU A 158 -23.94 13.22 -19.95
CA LEU A 158 -25.35 13.51 -20.21
C LEU A 158 -26.17 12.24 -20.47
N GLN A 159 -25.54 11.19 -20.99
CA GLN A 159 -26.17 9.91 -21.30
C GLN A 159 -26.36 9.06 -20.04
N ASP A 160 -25.40 9.10 -19.12
CA ASP A 160 -25.48 8.42 -17.81
C ASP A 160 -26.52 9.05 -16.87
N ALA A 161 -26.64 10.39 -16.88
CA ALA A 161 -27.63 11.10 -16.09
C ALA A 161 -29.07 10.82 -16.55
N LYS A 162 -29.28 10.62 -17.87
CA LYS A 162 -30.58 10.20 -18.42
C LYS A 162 -30.96 8.79 -17.98
N LEU A 163 -30.03 7.84 -18.01
CA LEU A 163 -30.26 6.44 -17.60
C LEU A 163 -30.64 6.31 -16.11
N ILE A 164 -30.04 7.12 -15.24
CA ILE A 164 -30.38 7.14 -13.80
C ILE A 164 -31.79 7.71 -13.58
N ASN A 165 -32.15 8.78 -14.29
CA ASN A 165 -33.51 9.32 -14.21
C ASN A 165 -34.56 8.34 -14.76
N GLU A 166 -34.27 7.64 -15.86
CA GLU A 166 -35.19 6.67 -16.46
C GLU A 166 -35.47 5.46 -15.55
N GLU A 167 -34.47 4.97 -14.80
CA GLU A 167 -34.69 3.87 -13.82
C GLU A 167 -35.40 4.35 -12.55
N LEU A 168 -35.18 5.60 -12.11
CA LEU A 168 -35.91 6.21 -10.98
C LEU A 168 -37.39 6.41 -11.33
N GLU A 169 -37.69 6.92 -12.54
CA GLU A 169 -39.05 7.05 -13.05
C GLU A 169 -39.73 5.68 -13.16
N TRP A 170 -39.00 4.62 -13.54
CA TRP A 170 -39.55 3.26 -13.61
C TRP A 170 -39.92 2.67 -12.24
N VAL A 171 -39.11 2.93 -11.20
CA VAL A 171 -39.40 2.50 -9.82
C VAL A 171 -40.62 3.24 -9.28
N GLU A 172 -40.70 4.56 -9.50
CA GLU A 172 -41.85 5.37 -9.12
C GLU A 172 -43.13 4.91 -9.84
N GLU A 173 -43.08 4.70 -11.17
CA GLU A 173 -44.21 4.16 -11.93
C GLU A 173 -44.67 2.78 -11.45
N SER A 174 -43.72 1.93 -11.07
CA SER A 174 -44.01 0.56 -10.62
C SER A 174 -44.66 0.56 -9.24
N VAL A 175 -44.21 1.43 -8.34
CA VAL A 175 -44.84 1.64 -7.03
C VAL A 175 -46.26 2.21 -7.20
N VAL A 176 -46.44 3.21 -8.07
CA VAL A 176 -47.76 3.80 -8.37
C VAL A 176 -48.73 2.78 -8.98
N LYS A 177 -48.28 1.90 -9.89
CA LYS A 177 -49.11 0.82 -10.48
C LYS A 177 -49.54 -0.23 -9.45
N ILE A 178 -48.65 -0.58 -8.52
CA ILE A 178 -48.99 -1.49 -7.39
C ILE A 178 -50.08 -0.84 -6.51
N PHE A 179 -49.97 0.46 -6.23
CA PHE A 179 -50.94 1.20 -5.42
C PHE A 179 -52.30 1.40 -6.10
N HIS A 180 -52.35 1.70 -7.41
CA HIS A 180 -53.61 1.78 -8.15
C HIS A 180 -54.40 0.47 -8.10
N THR A 181 -53.69 -0.66 -8.13
CA THR A 181 -54.28 -2.01 -8.01
C THR A 181 -54.86 -2.27 -6.62
N LEU A 182 -54.32 -1.64 -5.56
CA LEU A 182 -54.80 -1.74 -4.17
C LEU A 182 -55.98 -0.78 -3.87
N SER A 183 -56.05 0.38 -4.55
CA SER A 183 -57.10 1.40 -4.36
C SER A 183 -58.48 1.03 -4.93
N ALA A 184 -58.60 -0.09 -5.65
CA ALA A 184 -59.88 -0.63 -6.08
C ALA A 184 -60.73 -1.19 -4.91
N SER A 185 -60.16 -1.26 -3.70
CA SER A 185 -60.90 -1.54 -2.47
C SER A 185 -61.41 -0.23 -1.86
N THR A 186 -62.71 -0.20 -1.55
CA THR A 186 -63.50 0.97 -1.19
C THR A 186 -63.10 1.55 0.17
N GLN A 187 -62.12 2.46 0.20
CA GLN A 187 -62.02 3.62 1.11
C GLN A 187 -60.80 4.50 0.73
N PRO A 188 -60.91 5.85 0.76
CA PRO A 188 -59.77 6.72 0.49
C PRO A 188 -58.79 6.65 1.66
N LEU A 189 -57.68 5.95 1.47
CA LEU A 189 -56.56 5.95 2.39
C LEU A 189 -55.55 7.02 1.94
N THR A 190 -55.32 8.03 2.78
CA THR A 190 -54.18 8.95 2.67
C THR A 190 -52.94 8.28 3.26
N PHE A 191 -51.88 8.14 2.47
CA PHE A 191 -50.59 7.63 2.93
C PHE A 191 -49.47 8.61 2.58
N GLU A 192 -48.45 8.66 3.43
CA GLU A 192 -47.23 9.43 3.21
C GLU A 192 -46.11 8.43 2.84
N LEU A 193 -45.69 8.39 1.58
CA LEU A 193 -44.59 7.51 1.15
C LEU A 193 -43.25 8.22 1.39
N LYS A 194 -42.50 7.75 2.38
CA LYS A 194 -41.12 8.21 2.61
C LYS A 194 -40.13 7.19 2.07
N VAL A 195 -39.49 7.54 0.95
CA VAL A 195 -38.34 6.78 0.44
C VAL A 195 -37.09 7.34 1.11
N ILE A 196 -36.60 6.62 2.13
CA ILE A 196 -35.35 6.99 2.82
C ILE A 196 -34.19 6.27 2.14
N TRP A 197 -33.26 7.03 1.58
CA TRP A 197 -32.01 6.51 1.07
C TRP A 197 -31.01 6.41 2.21
N CYS A 198 -30.79 5.20 2.73
CA CYS A 198 -29.69 4.94 3.66
C CYS A 198 -28.48 4.46 2.86
N VAL A 199 -27.51 5.35 2.60
CA VAL A 199 -26.17 4.92 2.19
C VAL A 199 -25.46 4.45 3.45
N TYR A 200 -25.44 3.12 3.66
CA TYR A 200 -24.70 2.53 4.77
C TYR A 200 -23.22 2.48 4.39
N VAL A 201 -22.44 3.43 4.88
CA VAL A 201 -20.97 3.29 4.91
C VAL A 201 -20.67 2.46 6.16
N ALA A 202 -20.27 1.21 5.97
CA ALA A 202 -19.97 0.30 7.08
C ALA A 202 -18.87 0.92 7.98
N PRO A 203 -19.08 1.04 9.31
CA PRO A 203 -18.13 1.72 10.20
C PRO A 203 -16.76 1.06 10.32
N ASP A 204 -16.59 -0.18 9.84
CA ASP A 204 -15.33 -0.92 9.92
C ASP A 204 -14.76 -1.33 8.55
N CYS A 205 -15.21 -0.67 7.47
CA CYS A 205 -14.42 -0.68 6.26
C CYS A 205 -13.39 0.45 6.36
N HIS A 206 -12.22 0.14 6.89
CA HIS A 206 -11.01 0.88 6.54
C HIS A 206 -10.79 0.73 5.03
N TYR A 207 -11.49 1.52 4.23
CA TYR A 207 -10.95 1.93 2.94
C TYR A 207 -9.86 2.92 3.30
N THR A 208 -8.63 2.41 3.44
CA THR A 208 -7.52 3.21 2.96
C THR A 208 -7.90 3.58 1.53
N GLU A 209 -8.02 4.87 1.25
CA GLU A 209 -7.71 5.30 -0.10
C GLU A 209 -6.33 4.70 -0.37
N ILE A 210 -6.28 3.59 -1.12
CA ILE A 210 -5.09 3.30 -1.89
C ILE A 210 -5.13 4.40 -2.94
N VAL A 211 -4.68 5.61 -2.55
CA VAL A 211 -3.92 6.44 -3.45
C VAL A 211 -2.95 5.43 -4.04
N THR A 212 -3.16 5.07 -5.30
CA THR A 212 -2.24 4.20 -6.00
C THR A 212 -1.01 5.08 -6.22
N THR A 213 -0.23 5.26 -5.15
CA THR A 213 1.12 5.78 -5.23
C THR A 213 1.79 4.86 -6.22
N ASN A 214 2.16 5.41 -7.36
CA ASN A 214 2.76 4.66 -8.42
C ASN A 214 4.18 4.28 -8.00
N SER A 215 4.34 3.24 -7.18
CA SER A 215 5.63 2.82 -6.65
C SER A 215 6.42 2.10 -7.73
N LYS A 216 7.20 2.89 -8.49
CA LYS A 216 8.17 2.37 -9.44
C LYS A 216 9.45 1.95 -8.72
N VAL A 217 9.78 0.67 -8.79
CA VAL A 217 11.02 0.09 -8.23
C VAL A 217 11.95 -0.28 -9.37
N ALA A 218 13.18 0.21 -9.34
CA ALA A 218 14.24 -0.16 -10.27
C ALA A 218 15.24 -1.12 -9.61
N VAL A 219 15.64 -2.19 -10.31
CA VAL A 219 16.69 -3.12 -9.88
C VAL A 219 17.86 -3.03 -10.87
N LEU A 220 19.00 -2.55 -10.39
CA LEU A 220 20.24 -2.42 -11.18
C LEU A 220 21.17 -3.60 -10.89
N GLY A 221 21.41 -4.45 -11.88
CA GLY A 221 22.01 -5.78 -11.71
C GLY A 221 20.97 -6.90 -11.61
N ALA A 222 19.83 -6.74 -12.30
CA ALA A 222 18.67 -7.61 -12.21
C ALA A 222 18.90 -9.05 -12.71
N ALA A 223 19.90 -9.29 -13.56
CA ALA A 223 20.20 -10.63 -14.07
C ALA A 223 21.22 -11.39 -13.21
N GLY A 224 21.81 -10.74 -12.21
CA GLY A 224 22.75 -11.36 -11.27
C GLY A 224 22.09 -12.36 -10.30
N GLY A 225 22.93 -13.10 -9.57
CA GLY A 225 22.45 -14.13 -8.63
C GLY A 225 21.58 -13.61 -7.48
N ILE A 226 21.76 -12.35 -7.07
CA ILE A 226 20.83 -11.66 -6.14
C ILE A 226 19.69 -11.01 -6.93
N GLY A 227 20.00 -10.39 -8.07
CA GLY A 227 19.06 -9.60 -8.86
C GLY A 227 17.83 -10.36 -9.32
N GLN A 228 17.99 -11.59 -9.81
CA GLN A 228 16.85 -12.39 -10.29
C GLN A 228 15.85 -12.73 -9.16
N PRO A 229 16.26 -13.38 -8.05
CA PRO A 229 15.34 -13.65 -6.95
C PRO A 229 14.83 -12.37 -6.27
N LEU A 230 15.61 -11.28 -6.23
CA LEU A 230 15.14 -9.99 -5.71
C LEU A 230 14.03 -9.41 -6.60
N SER A 231 14.19 -9.47 -7.92
CA SER A 231 13.20 -9.03 -8.89
C SER A 231 11.92 -9.86 -8.80
N LEU A 232 12.04 -11.18 -8.59
CA LEU A 232 10.90 -12.05 -8.30
C LEU A 232 10.14 -11.58 -7.05
N LEU A 233 10.83 -11.33 -5.94
CA LEU A 233 10.20 -10.88 -4.71
C LEU A 233 9.54 -9.50 -4.86
N MET A 234 10.14 -8.58 -5.61
CA MET A 234 9.52 -7.30 -5.95
C MET A 234 8.31 -7.43 -6.86
N LYS A 235 8.30 -8.39 -7.80
CA LYS A 235 7.13 -8.71 -8.64
C LYS A 235 5.96 -9.25 -7.80
N LEU A 236 6.25 -10.02 -6.76
CA LEU A 236 5.25 -10.56 -5.83
C LEU A 236 4.70 -9.53 -4.84
N ASN A 237 5.39 -8.41 -4.66
CA ASN A 237 4.99 -7.37 -3.73
C ASN A 237 3.81 -6.55 -4.28
N PRO A 238 2.64 -6.51 -3.60
CA PRO A 238 1.45 -5.79 -4.06
C PRO A 238 1.59 -4.27 -4.03
N ARG A 239 2.59 -3.72 -3.34
CA ARG A 239 2.88 -2.28 -3.27
C ARG A 239 3.70 -1.78 -4.45
N VAL A 240 4.29 -2.68 -5.23
CA VAL A 240 5.02 -2.34 -6.46
C VAL A 240 4.01 -2.27 -7.60
N THR A 241 4.02 -1.17 -8.35
CA THR A 241 3.16 -0.99 -9.54
C THR A 241 3.96 -1.13 -10.83
N ASN A 242 5.21 -0.65 -10.83
CA ASN A 242 6.12 -0.72 -11.96
C ASN A 242 7.47 -1.29 -11.50
N LEU A 243 7.88 -2.42 -12.06
CA LEU A 243 9.17 -3.03 -11.81
C LEU A 243 10.08 -2.83 -13.04
N ALA A 244 11.13 -2.04 -12.87
CA ALA A 244 12.10 -1.73 -13.91
C ALA A 244 13.40 -2.52 -13.69
N LEU A 245 13.79 -3.34 -14.66
CA LEU A 245 14.93 -4.24 -14.55
C LEU A 245 16.04 -3.80 -15.49
N TYR A 246 17.21 -3.49 -14.94
CA TYR A 246 18.40 -3.17 -15.72
C TYR A 246 19.54 -4.12 -15.37
N ASP A 247 20.25 -4.57 -16.40
CA ASP A 247 21.50 -5.28 -16.26
C ASP A 247 22.31 -5.09 -17.55
N ILE A 248 23.64 -5.21 -17.46
CA ILE A 248 24.53 -5.19 -18.62
C ILE A 248 24.30 -6.42 -19.53
N ARG A 249 23.63 -7.47 -19.02
CA ARG A 249 23.26 -8.66 -19.77
C ARG A 249 21.88 -9.16 -19.35
N LEU A 250 21.09 -9.65 -20.31
CA LEU A 250 19.85 -10.40 -20.06
C LEU A 250 18.71 -9.65 -19.35
N GLY A 251 18.80 -8.34 -19.10
CA GLY A 251 17.74 -7.54 -18.47
C GLY A 251 16.34 -7.75 -19.10
N PRO A 252 16.19 -7.60 -20.43
CA PRO A 252 14.92 -7.89 -21.11
C PRO A 252 14.44 -9.34 -20.98
N GLY A 253 15.36 -10.31 -20.97
CA GLY A 253 15.01 -11.73 -20.83
C GLY A 253 14.46 -12.06 -19.44
N VAL A 254 15.11 -11.54 -18.39
CA VAL A 254 14.62 -11.69 -17.00
C VAL A 254 13.26 -11.02 -16.82
N ALA A 255 13.06 -9.84 -17.43
CA ALA A 255 11.78 -9.17 -17.40
C ALA A 255 10.68 -9.96 -18.11
N ALA A 256 10.96 -10.57 -19.27
CA ALA A 256 10.00 -11.42 -19.97
C ALA A 256 9.54 -12.59 -19.09
N ASP A 257 10.47 -13.29 -18.43
CA ASP A 257 10.16 -14.39 -17.51
C ASP A 257 9.27 -13.91 -16.35
N ILE A 258 9.71 -12.90 -15.60
CA ILE A 258 9.00 -12.38 -14.43
C ILE A 258 7.64 -11.75 -14.80
N SER A 259 7.47 -11.25 -16.03
CA SER A 259 6.21 -10.65 -16.49
C SER A 259 5.05 -11.64 -16.57
N HIS A 260 5.32 -12.95 -16.68
CA HIS A 260 4.30 -14.00 -16.73
C HIS A 260 3.61 -14.25 -15.38
N ILE A 261 4.20 -13.75 -14.27
CA ILE A 261 3.65 -13.91 -12.93
C ILE A 261 2.38 -13.08 -12.79
N ASN A 262 1.30 -13.72 -12.32
CA ASN A 262 -0.06 -13.22 -12.24
C ASN A 262 -0.30 -12.19 -11.12
N THR A 263 0.56 -11.17 -11.01
CA THR A 263 0.42 -10.03 -10.11
C THR A 263 0.23 -8.73 -10.87
N LYS A 264 -0.29 -7.69 -10.20
CA LYS A 264 -0.70 -6.41 -10.82
C LYS A 264 0.45 -5.58 -11.39
N SER A 265 1.67 -5.71 -10.87
CA SER A 265 2.80 -4.87 -11.31
C SER A 265 3.16 -5.12 -12.77
N VAL A 266 3.42 -4.03 -13.50
CA VAL A 266 3.99 -4.09 -14.85
C VAL A 266 5.50 -4.24 -14.73
N VAL A 267 6.10 -5.11 -15.54
CA VAL A 267 7.55 -5.35 -15.55
C VAL A 267 8.11 -4.90 -16.90
N LYS A 268 9.20 -4.14 -16.89
CA LYS A 268 9.96 -3.81 -18.10
C LYS A 268 11.44 -4.06 -17.86
N GLY A 269 12.07 -4.78 -18.79
CA GLY A 269 13.51 -4.92 -18.86
C GLY A 269 14.08 -3.91 -19.84
N TYR A 270 15.24 -3.35 -19.51
CA TYR A 270 15.86 -2.28 -20.29
C TYR A 270 17.17 -2.76 -20.91
N ASP A 271 17.46 -2.25 -22.12
CA ASP A 271 18.67 -2.57 -22.84
C ASP A 271 19.92 -2.04 -22.11
N PRO A 272 21.08 -2.71 -22.27
CA PRO A 272 22.34 -2.35 -21.61
C PRO A 272 23.02 -1.14 -22.27
N THR A 273 22.27 -0.04 -22.42
CA THR A 273 22.71 1.21 -23.01
C THR A 273 22.53 2.36 -22.00
N PRO A 274 23.25 3.49 -22.16
CA PRO A 274 23.04 4.65 -21.31
C PRO A 274 21.59 5.17 -21.33
N SER A 275 20.93 5.14 -22.49
CA SER A 275 19.52 5.52 -22.62
C SER A 275 18.59 4.52 -21.93
N GLY A 276 18.86 3.21 -22.06
CA GLY A 276 18.10 2.17 -21.37
C GLY A 276 18.21 2.28 -19.84
N LEU A 277 19.42 2.55 -19.32
CA LEU A 277 19.63 2.82 -17.90
C LEU A 277 18.87 4.06 -17.43
N ARG A 278 18.92 5.15 -18.19
CA ARG A 278 18.18 6.39 -17.87
C ARG A 278 16.67 6.17 -17.83
N GLU A 279 16.13 5.43 -18.80
CA GLU A 279 14.71 5.11 -18.87
C GLU A 279 14.28 4.17 -17.73
N CYS A 280 15.12 3.19 -17.38
CA CYS A 280 14.93 2.32 -16.21
C CYS A 280 14.72 3.15 -14.94
N LEU A 281 15.59 4.15 -14.73
CA LEU A 281 15.61 4.99 -13.55
C LEU A 281 14.52 6.07 -13.53
N SER A 282 14.09 6.58 -14.67
CA SER A 282 13.16 7.72 -14.75
C SER A 282 11.88 7.49 -13.95
N GLY A 283 11.63 8.33 -12.94
CA GLY A 283 10.46 8.22 -12.07
C GLY A 283 10.49 7.05 -11.09
N ALA A 284 11.64 6.39 -10.88
CA ALA A 284 11.80 5.39 -9.84
C ALA A 284 11.70 6.06 -8.46
N GLU A 285 10.93 5.44 -7.57
CA GLU A 285 10.82 5.82 -6.16
C GLU A 285 11.86 5.07 -5.31
N ILE A 286 12.14 3.82 -5.68
CA ILE A 286 13.16 2.98 -5.05
C ILE A 286 14.12 2.47 -6.12
N VAL A 287 15.42 2.55 -5.86
CA VAL A 287 16.49 1.98 -6.70
C VAL A 287 17.28 0.98 -5.85
N LEU A 288 17.14 -0.30 -6.16
CA LEU A 288 17.92 -1.40 -5.59
C LEU A 288 19.17 -1.63 -6.42
N ILE A 289 20.35 -1.65 -5.78
CA ILE A 289 21.64 -1.89 -6.43
C ILE A 289 22.28 -3.17 -5.89
N PRO A 290 21.85 -4.36 -6.35
CA PRO A 290 22.57 -5.62 -6.13
C PRO A 290 23.73 -5.83 -7.11
N ALA A 291 23.92 -4.95 -8.10
CA ALA A 291 24.98 -5.07 -9.10
C ALA A 291 26.36 -5.22 -8.46
N GLY A 292 27.11 -6.20 -8.94
CA GLY A 292 28.45 -6.47 -8.45
C GLY A 292 28.97 -7.78 -9.02
N VAL A 293 30.27 -7.95 -8.97
CA VAL A 293 30.94 -9.16 -9.43
C VAL A 293 31.20 -10.05 -8.21
N PRO A 294 30.86 -11.35 -8.24
CA PRO A 294 31.30 -12.26 -7.20
C PRO A 294 32.81 -12.47 -7.29
N ARG A 295 33.47 -12.79 -6.18
CA ARG A 295 34.90 -13.08 -6.19
C ARG A 295 35.19 -14.24 -7.15
N LYS A 296 36.10 -14.02 -8.11
CA LYS A 296 36.58 -15.05 -9.04
C LYS A 296 37.93 -15.61 -8.59
N PRO A 297 38.29 -16.86 -8.96
CA PRO A 297 39.64 -17.38 -8.76
C PRO A 297 40.69 -16.41 -9.33
N GLY A 298 41.76 -16.17 -8.56
CA GLY A 298 42.84 -15.23 -8.93
C GLY A 298 42.58 -13.76 -8.60
N MET A 299 41.36 -13.37 -8.20
CA MET A 299 41.03 -11.98 -7.84
C MET A 299 41.45 -11.67 -6.39
N THR A 300 42.23 -10.60 -6.20
CA THR A 300 42.58 -10.11 -4.86
C THR A 300 41.37 -9.42 -4.20
N ARG A 301 41.46 -9.16 -2.89
CA ARG A 301 40.41 -8.39 -2.18
C ARG A 301 40.30 -6.96 -2.72
N ASP A 302 41.41 -6.36 -3.11
CA ASP A 302 41.44 -5.00 -3.65
C ASP A 302 40.93 -4.94 -5.09
N ASP A 303 41.21 -5.94 -5.93
CA ASP A 303 40.63 -6.01 -7.28
C ASP A 303 39.10 -6.10 -7.24
N LEU A 304 38.58 -6.93 -6.33
CA LEU A 304 37.15 -7.08 -6.12
C LEU A 304 36.51 -5.77 -5.65
N PHE A 305 37.17 -5.08 -4.70
CA PHE A 305 36.75 -3.76 -4.25
C PHE A 305 36.72 -2.77 -5.42
N ASN A 306 37.81 -2.60 -6.17
CA ASN A 306 37.91 -1.62 -7.26
C ASN A 306 36.87 -1.88 -8.37
N THR A 307 36.62 -3.15 -8.67
CA THR A 307 35.59 -3.56 -9.64
C THR A 307 34.20 -3.12 -9.19
N ASN A 308 33.80 -3.50 -7.96
CA ASN A 308 32.47 -3.15 -7.45
C ASN A 308 32.34 -1.65 -7.16
N ALA A 309 33.41 -0.99 -6.72
CA ALA A 309 33.46 0.45 -6.52
C ALA A 309 33.19 1.22 -7.82
N SER A 310 33.80 0.78 -8.93
CA SER A 310 33.56 1.37 -10.26
C SER A 310 32.11 1.17 -10.72
N ILE A 311 31.56 -0.03 -10.55
CA ILE A 311 30.16 -0.34 -10.89
C ILE A 311 29.21 0.56 -10.09
N VAL A 312 29.39 0.64 -8.77
CA VAL A 312 28.53 1.44 -7.89
C VAL A 312 28.64 2.92 -8.22
N ARG A 313 29.86 3.43 -8.46
CA ARG A 313 30.09 4.82 -8.88
C ARG A 313 29.29 5.16 -10.14
N ASP A 314 29.39 4.33 -11.17
CA ASP A 314 28.77 4.60 -12.46
C ASP A 314 27.23 4.51 -12.40
N LEU A 315 26.70 3.55 -11.64
CA LEU A 315 25.27 3.46 -11.38
C LEU A 315 24.77 4.65 -10.53
N ALA A 316 25.53 5.09 -9.52
CA ALA A 316 25.20 6.26 -8.72
C ALA A 316 25.18 7.56 -9.56
N LYS A 317 26.09 7.71 -10.54
CA LYS A 317 26.05 8.82 -11.51
C LYS A 317 24.74 8.81 -12.31
N ALA A 318 24.35 7.64 -12.82
CA ALA A 318 23.11 7.50 -13.56
C ALA A 318 21.88 7.80 -12.70
N VAL A 319 21.86 7.35 -11.43
CA VAL A 319 20.80 7.66 -10.48
C VAL A 319 20.74 9.16 -10.21
N ALA A 320 21.87 9.82 -9.98
CA ALA A 320 21.93 11.27 -9.77
C ALA A 320 21.32 12.05 -10.95
N ASP A 321 21.56 11.59 -12.18
CA ASP A 321 21.14 12.27 -13.42
C ASP A 321 19.69 11.96 -13.85
N ALA A 322 19.10 10.85 -13.37
CA ALA A 322 17.81 10.35 -13.85
C ALA A 322 16.74 10.19 -12.75
N ALA A 323 17.14 9.96 -11.50
CA ALA A 323 16.26 9.72 -10.37
C ALA A 323 16.86 10.25 -9.04
N PRO A 324 17.25 11.55 -8.97
CA PRO A 324 17.93 12.11 -7.79
C PRO A 324 17.09 12.04 -6.50
N ASN A 325 15.78 11.89 -6.64
CA ASN A 325 14.82 11.83 -5.54
C ASN A 325 14.50 10.39 -5.10
N ALA A 326 15.04 9.35 -5.74
CA ALA A 326 14.76 7.97 -5.35
C ALA A 326 15.40 7.61 -4.00
N ASN A 327 14.78 6.68 -3.26
CA ASN A 327 15.43 5.96 -2.18
C ASN A 327 16.41 4.94 -2.78
N ILE A 328 17.70 5.09 -2.51
CA ILE A 328 18.79 4.30 -3.06
C ILE A 328 19.21 3.23 -2.05
N LEU A 329 19.05 1.96 -2.41
CA LEU A 329 19.33 0.81 -1.57
C LEU A 329 20.56 0.07 -2.12
N VAL A 330 21.71 0.32 -1.53
CA VAL A 330 22.99 -0.30 -1.90
C VAL A 330 23.12 -1.67 -1.25
N ILE A 331 23.13 -2.71 -2.08
CA ILE A 331 23.39 -4.11 -1.69
C ILE A 331 24.80 -4.53 -2.14
N SER A 332 25.35 -3.86 -3.15
CA SER A 332 26.69 -4.07 -3.68
C SER A 332 27.76 -4.08 -2.59
N ASN A 333 28.46 -5.19 -2.46
CA ASN A 333 29.55 -5.33 -1.50
C ASN A 333 30.86 -4.71 -2.00
N PRO A 334 31.69 -4.15 -1.10
CA PRO A 334 31.47 -4.05 0.35
C PRO A 334 30.64 -2.81 0.74
N VAL A 335 29.48 -3.02 1.40
CA VAL A 335 28.52 -1.96 1.77
C VAL A 335 29.16 -0.82 2.56
N ASN A 336 30.08 -1.14 3.48
CA ASN A 336 30.82 -0.17 4.30
C ASN A 336 31.59 0.88 3.48
N SER A 337 31.91 0.59 2.21
CA SER A 337 32.62 1.51 1.31
C SER A 337 31.78 1.94 0.10
N THR A 338 30.88 1.09 -0.41
CA THR A 338 30.04 1.40 -1.56
C THR A 338 28.96 2.44 -1.25
N VAL A 339 28.45 2.49 -0.01
CA VAL A 339 27.55 3.57 0.43
C VAL A 339 28.26 4.93 0.45
N PRO A 340 29.45 5.08 1.07
CA PRO A 340 30.26 6.30 0.94
C PRO A 340 30.54 6.70 -0.52
N ILE A 341 30.84 5.73 -1.41
CA ILE A 341 31.02 6.00 -2.84
C ILE A 341 29.76 6.63 -3.45
N CYS A 342 28.58 6.05 -3.20
CA CYS A 342 27.31 6.63 -3.66
C CYS A 342 27.12 8.05 -3.12
N ALA A 343 27.38 8.27 -1.83
CA ALA A 343 27.23 9.59 -1.21
C ALA A 343 28.13 10.64 -1.87
N GLU A 344 29.41 10.34 -2.08
CA GLU A 344 30.36 11.28 -2.70
C GLU A 344 29.97 11.61 -4.15
N ILE A 345 29.47 10.63 -4.91
CA ILE A 345 28.96 10.88 -6.27
C ILE A 345 27.70 11.75 -6.27
N LEU A 346 26.77 11.51 -5.35
CA LEU A 346 25.57 12.35 -5.24
C LEU A 346 25.92 13.77 -4.77
N LYS A 347 26.94 13.92 -3.90
CA LYS A 347 27.45 15.22 -3.45
C LYS A 347 28.11 15.97 -4.58
N SER A 348 28.96 15.32 -5.38
CA SER A 348 29.62 15.95 -6.53
C SER A 348 28.63 16.39 -7.62
N LYS A 349 27.48 15.71 -7.70
CA LYS A 349 26.34 16.06 -8.56
C LYS A 349 25.38 17.09 -7.95
N GLY A 350 25.57 17.49 -6.68
CA GLY A 350 24.73 18.48 -6.00
C GLY A 350 23.33 17.99 -5.65
N VAL A 351 23.08 16.67 -5.62
CA VAL A 351 21.76 16.06 -5.38
C VAL A 351 21.72 15.16 -4.14
N TYR A 352 22.76 15.20 -3.31
CA TYR A 352 22.85 14.35 -2.13
C TYR A 352 21.79 14.71 -1.09
N ASN A 353 20.95 13.72 -0.76
CA ASN A 353 20.06 13.74 0.38
C ASN A 353 20.39 12.58 1.32
N PRO A 354 20.92 12.83 2.53
CA PRO A 354 21.31 11.76 3.47
C PRO A 354 20.11 10.92 3.92
N LYS A 355 18.87 11.42 3.78
CA LYS A 355 17.66 10.68 4.14
C LYS A 355 17.28 9.60 3.14
N ARG A 356 17.88 9.57 1.94
CA ARG A 356 17.46 8.70 0.84
C ARG A 356 18.55 7.73 0.36
N LEU A 357 19.65 7.60 1.08
CA LEU A 357 20.72 6.65 0.76
C LEU A 357 20.87 5.63 1.90
N PHE A 358 20.72 4.36 1.55
CA PHE A 358 20.69 3.24 2.49
C PHE A 358 21.64 2.13 2.08
N GLY A 359 22.49 1.69 2.99
CA GLY A 359 23.15 0.39 2.91
C GLY A 359 22.25 -0.69 3.50
N VAL A 360 21.95 -1.71 2.71
CA VAL A 360 21.08 -2.80 3.14
C VAL A 360 21.84 -3.78 4.03
N THR A 361 21.66 -3.66 5.34
CA THR A 361 22.26 -4.56 6.36
C THR A 361 21.25 -5.56 6.94
N THR A 362 20.05 -5.62 6.38
CA THR A 362 18.93 -6.45 6.86
C THR A 362 19.28 -7.95 6.93
N LEU A 363 20.23 -8.44 6.12
CA LEU A 363 20.65 -9.83 6.16
C LEU A 363 21.32 -10.19 7.51
N ASP A 364 21.99 -9.24 8.15
CA ASP A 364 22.64 -9.49 9.45
C ASP A 364 21.60 -9.66 10.55
N VAL A 365 20.53 -8.84 10.51
CA VAL A 365 19.36 -8.98 11.38
C VAL A 365 18.67 -10.33 11.17
N VAL A 366 18.43 -10.70 9.90
CA VAL A 366 17.81 -12.00 9.55
C VAL A 366 18.64 -13.18 10.09
N ARG A 367 19.98 -13.12 9.94
CA ARG A 367 20.89 -14.13 10.48
C ARG A 367 20.86 -14.17 12.00
N ALA A 368 20.93 -13.01 12.65
CA ALA A 368 20.92 -12.90 14.09
C ALA A 368 19.62 -13.48 14.68
N SER A 369 18.45 -13.08 14.15
CA SER A 369 17.15 -13.66 14.53
C SER A 369 17.12 -15.17 14.35
N ARG A 370 17.61 -15.69 13.21
CA ARG A 370 17.66 -17.14 12.97
C ARG A 370 18.57 -17.89 13.94
N PHE A 371 19.78 -17.40 14.17
CA PHE A 371 20.75 -18.11 15.01
C PHE A 371 20.39 -18.04 16.49
N VAL A 372 19.81 -16.93 16.95
CA VAL A 372 19.24 -16.84 18.30
C VAL A 372 18.09 -17.83 18.46
N SER A 373 17.18 -17.91 17.48
CA SER A 373 16.03 -18.81 17.56
C SER A 373 16.44 -20.29 17.60
N GLU A 374 17.52 -20.67 16.93
CA GLU A 374 18.09 -22.03 17.00
C GLU A 374 18.59 -22.40 18.41
N ILE A 375 19.15 -21.43 19.15
CA ILE A 375 19.59 -21.63 20.53
C ILE A 375 18.40 -21.70 21.49
N LYS A 376 17.36 -20.91 21.23
CA LYS A 376 16.20 -20.76 22.13
C LYS A 376 15.05 -21.72 21.84
N GLY A 377 14.98 -22.31 20.66
CA GLY A 377 13.83 -23.08 20.22
C GLY A 377 12.59 -22.22 19.96
N THR A 378 12.78 -20.95 19.59
CA THR A 378 11.72 -19.98 19.30
C THR A 378 11.50 -19.84 17.78
N ASP A 379 10.41 -19.16 17.39
CA ASP A 379 10.17 -18.79 16.00
C ASP A 379 11.05 -17.59 15.61
N PRO A 380 11.95 -17.72 14.61
CA PRO A 380 12.82 -16.63 14.18
C PRO A 380 12.06 -15.41 13.66
N ALA A 381 10.81 -15.54 13.22
CA ALA A 381 9.99 -14.40 12.81
C ALA A 381 9.63 -13.46 13.97
N ASN A 382 9.64 -13.98 15.20
CA ASN A 382 9.31 -13.24 16.42
C ASN A 382 10.57 -12.73 17.17
N GLU A 383 11.76 -13.06 16.68
CA GLU A 383 13.03 -12.65 17.28
C GLU A 383 13.41 -11.22 16.87
N ASN A 384 13.38 -10.30 17.83
CA ASN A 384 13.75 -8.90 17.63
C ASN A 384 15.21 -8.63 18.01
N ILE A 385 16.14 -9.02 17.13
CA ILE A 385 17.58 -8.81 17.36
C ILE A 385 18.05 -7.58 16.62
N THR A 386 18.60 -6.62 17.35
CA THR A 386 19.16 -5.41 16.75
C THR A 386 20.61 -5.64 16.37
N VAL A 387 20.99 -5.27 15.15
CA VAL A 387 22.38 -5.33 14.68
C VAL A 387 22.78 -3.92 14.25
N VAL A 388 23.92 -3.43 14.77
CA VAL A 388 24.46 -2.09 14.51
C VAL A 388 25.87 -2.17 13.92
N GLY A 389 26.43 -1.03 13.51
CA GLY A 389 27.80 -0.95 13.00
C GLY A 389 27.91 -0.87 11.48
N GLY A 390 28.48 -1.90 10.86
CA GLY A 390 28.63 -2.05 9.42
C GLY A 390 28.12 -3.41 8.94
N HIS A 391 28.61 -3.88 7.79
CA HIS A 391 28.16 -5.09 7.09
C HIS A 391 29.32 -6.03 6.72
N SER A 392 30.42 -6.01 7.48
CA SER A 392 31.58 -6.87 7.19
C SER A 392 32.32 -7.30 8.44
N GLY A 393 32.37 -8.62 8.70
CA GLY A 393 33.13 -9.22 9.79
C GLY A 393 32.86 -8.53 11.13
N VAL A 394 33.93 -8.06 11.78
CA VAL A 394 33.88 -7.41 13.10
C VAL A 394 33.09 -6.11 13.15
N THR A 395 32.78 -5.50 11.99
CA THR A 395 31.94 -4.30 11.95
C THR A 395 30.46 -4.62 12.22
N ILE A 396 30.05 -5.89 12.13
CA ILE A 396 28.69 -6.34 12.45
C ILE A 396 28.58 -6.54 13.97
N VAL A 397 27.77 -5.72 14.64
CA VAL A 397 27.64 -5.72 16.11
C VAL A 397 26.21 -6.11 16.51
N PRO A 398 25.94 -7.39 16.79
CA PRO A 398 24.64 -7.83 17.29
C PRO A 398 24.47 -7.47 18.77
N LEU A 399 23.40 -6.73 19.08
CA LEU A 399 23.08 -6.26 20.44
C LEU A 399 22.18 -7.28 21.17
N ILE A 400 22.77 -8.44 21.51
CA ILE A 400 22.06 -9.55 22.15
C ILE A 400 21.52 -9.13 23.53
N SER A 401 22.19 -8.23 24.25
CA SER A 401 21.74 -7.75 25.56
C SER A 401 20.37 -7.05 25.51
N GLN A 402 20.00 -6.52 24.34
CA GLN A 402 18.74 -5.80 24.12
C GLN A 402 17.60 -6.72 23.63
N SER A 403 17.88 -8.00 23.38
CA SER A 403 16.91 -8.95 22.83
C SER A 403 15.98 -9.61 23.86
N GLY A 404 16.25 -9.42 25.16
CA GLY A 404 15.59 -10.18 26.23
C GLY A 404 16.23 -11.55 26.51
N HIS A 405 17.17 -12.00 25.69
CA HIS A 405 17.90 -13.27 25.86
C HIS A 405 19.20 -13.11 26.69
N THR A 406 19.10 -12.51 27.87
CA THR A 406 20.27 -12.17 28.72
C THR A 406 21.02 -13.39 29.27
N ASP A 407 20.44 -14.58 29.14
CA ASP A 407 21.05 -15.86 29.54
C ASP A 407 22.01 -16.44 28.48
N ILE A 408 22.03 -15.89 27.25
CA ILE A 408 23.07 -16.23 26.26
C ILE A 408 24.37 -15.51 26.66
N THR A 409 25.27 -16.23 27.31
CA THR A 409 26.51 -15.69 27.89
C THR A 409 27.72 -16.59 27.64
N GLY A 410 28.92 -16.09 27.92
CA GLY A 410 30.18 -16.84 27.81
C GLY A 410 30.45 -17.36 26.41
N GLU A 411 30.97 -18.58 26.32
CA GLU A 411 31.35 -19.22 25.04
C GLU A 411 30.17 -19.34 24.05
N LYS A 412 28.93 -19.50 24.55
CA LYS A 412 27.73 -19.53 23.69
C LYS A 412 27.50 -18.18 23.02
N LEU A 413 27.68 -17.09 23.76
CA LEU A 413 27.58 -15.73 23.21
C LEU A 413 28.69 -15.49 22.19
N ASP A 414 29.94 -15.82 22.53
CA ASP A 414 31.08 -15.62 21.65
C ASP A 414 30.91 -16.38 20.31
N THR A 415 30.46 -17.64 20.38
CA THR A 415 30.18 -18.47 19.20
C THR A 415 29.04 -17.90 18.36
N LEU A 416 27.95 -17.44 19.01
CA LEU A 416 26.82 -16.81 18.32
C LEU A 416 27.25 -15.53 17.61
N VAL A 417 27.95 -14.62 18.29
CA VAL A 417 28.45 -13.37 17.73
C VAL A 417 29.37 -13.65 16.54
N ASN A 418 30.31 -14.59 16.67
CA ASN A 418 31.18 -14.97 15.59
C ASN A 418 30.39 -15.49 14.37
N ARG A 419 29.42 -16.38 14.58
CA ARG A 419 28.59 -16.91 13.50
C ARG A 419 27.76 -15.82 12.81
N ILE A 420 27.28 -14.81 13.55
CA ILE A 420 26.59 -13.65 12.96
C ILE A 420 27.58 -12.84 12.09
N GLN A 421 28.75 -12.49 12.61
CA GLN A 421 29.77 -11.70 11.92
C GLN A 421 30.31 -12.38 10.65
N PHE A 422 30.44 -13.71 10.68
CA PHE A 422 31.05 -14.50 9.61
C PHE A 422 30.04 -15.42 8.89
N GLY A 423 28.74 -15.17 9.04
CA GLY A 423 27.70 -15.96 8.36
C GLY A 423 27.74 -15.83 6.83
N GLY A 424 28.42 -14.81 6.29
CA GLY A 424 28.75 -14.72 4.87
C GLY A 424 29.78 -15.78 4.44
N ASP A 425 30.83 -15.96 5.24
CA ASP A 425 31.91 -16.89 4.97
C ASP A 425 31.44 -18.35 5.10
N GLU A 426 30.53 -18.63 6.04
CA GLU A 426 29.85 -19.93 6.16
C GLU A 426 29.19 -20.33 4.83
N VAL A 427 28.45 -19.42 4.19
CA VAL A 427 27.78 -19.68 2.91
C VAL A 427 28.76 -19.80 1.76
N VAL A 428 29.81 -18.96 1.71
CA VAL A 428 30.84 -19.05 0.67
C VAL A 428 31.55 -20.40 0.73
N LYS A 429 31.88 -20.87 1.94
CA LYS A 429 32.47 -22.19 2.16
C LYS A 429 31.51 -23.31 1.76
N ALA A 430 30.24 -23.23 2.15
CA ALA A 430 29.23 -24.23 1.80
C ALA A 430 28.91 -24.31 0.29
N LYS A 431 29.20 -23.25 -0.46
CA LYS A 431 29.09 -23.21 -1.93
C LYS A 431 30.39 -23.55 -2.65
N ASP A 432 31.40 -24.09 -1.94
CA ASP A 432 32.73 -24.39 -2.48
C ASP A 432 33.37 -23.19 -3.22
N GLY A 433 33.13 -21.98 -2.71
CA GLY A 433 33.62 -20.75 -3.33
C GLY A 433 32.87 -20.30 -4.59
N ALA A 434 31.83 -21.00 -5.04
CA ALA A 434 31.00 -20.67 -6.21
C ALA A 434 30.04 -19.47 -6.00
N GLY A 435 30.41 -18.54 -5.13
CA GLY A 435 29.65 -17.33 -4.81
C GLY A 435 29.21 -17.23 -3.35
N SER A 436 28.57 -16.11 -3.01
CA SER A 436 28.09 -15.80 -1.67
C SER A 436 26.58 -16.06 -1.51
N ALA A 437 26.00 -15.60 -0.39
CA ALA A 437 24.55 -15.58 -0.20
C ALA A 437 23.85 -14.82 -1.35
N THR A 438 22.86 -15.46 -1.95
CA THR A 438 22.07 -14.93 -3.06
C THR A 438 20.60 -14.84 -2.69
N LEU A 439 20.00 -15.98 -2.36
CA LEU A 439 18.57 -16.10 -2.04
C LEU A 439 18.20 -15.37 -0.74
N SER A 440 18.96 -15.60 0.33
CA SER A 440 18.72 -14.90 1.60
C SER A 440 19.01 -13.40 1.51
N MET A 441 19.97 -12.98 0.67
CA MET A 441 20.23 -11.57 0.42
C MET A 441 19.10 -10.92 -0.40
N ALA A 442 18.55 -11.62 -1.40
CA ALA A 442 17.38 -11.16 -2.13
C ALA A 442 16.17 -10.98 -1.21
N MET A 443 15.93 -11.92 -0.29
CA MET A 443 14.89 -11.79 0.73
C MET A 443 15.13 -10.58 1.64
N ALA A 444 16.36 -10.40 2.15
CA ALA A 444 16.70 -9.27 3.00
C ALA A 444 16.54 -7.91 2.29
N GLY A 445 16.98 -7.81 1.03
CA GLY A 445 16.79 -6.62 0.20
C GLY A 445 15.32 -6.33 -0.10
N ALA A 446 14.54 -7.37 -0.39
CA ALA A 446 13.10 -7.25 -0.60
C ALA A 446 12.35 -6.80 0.66
N ARG A 447 12.72 -7.34 1.83
CA ARG A 447 12.15 -6.93 3.12
C ARG A 447 12.42 -5.45 3.40
N PHE A 448 13.65 -4.98 3.17
CA PHE A 448 13.99 -3.58 3.41
C PHE A 448 13.26 -2.63 2.43
N ALA A 449 13.17 -3.03 1.15
CA ALA A 449 12.37 -2.28 0.17
C ALA A 449 10.89 -2.22 0.54
N GLU A 450 10.30 -3.32 1.02
CA GLU A 450 8.93 -3.34 1.54
C GLU A 450 8.73 -2.38 2.72
N SER A 451 9.68 -2.32 3.65
CA SER A 451 9.63 -1.37 4.77
C SER A 451 9.62 0.09 4.28
N LEU A 452 10.42 0.44 3.27
CA LEU A 452 10.36 1.77 2.65
C LEU A 452 9.03 2.03 1.91
N LEU A 453 8.49 1.04 1.18
CA LEU A 453 7.20 1.17 0.51
C LEU A 453 6.05 1.39 1.50
N ARG A 454 6.06 0.67 2.63
CA ARG A 454 5.11 0.86 3.73
C ARG A 454 5.18 2.27 4.31
N ALA A 455 6.40 2.74 4.61
CA ALA A 455 6.61 4.09 5.13
C ALA A 455 6.21 5.19 4.13
N ALA A 456 6.51 5.01 2.84
CA ALA A 456 6.06 5.88 1.75
C ALA A 456 4.54 5.98 1.63
N GLN A 457 3.84 4.89 1.94
CA GLN A 457 2.38 4.81 1.92
C GLN A 457 1.72 5.24 3.24
N GLY A 458 2.48 5.91 4.12
CA GLY A 458 1.96 6.52 5.34
C GLY A 458 1.90 5.59 6.56
N GLU A 459 2.46 4.37 6.48
CA GLU A 459 2.57 3.52 7.64
C GLU A 459 3.57 4.10 8.65
N SER A 460 3.08 4.40 9.85
CA SER A 460 3.90 4.92 10.96
C SER A 460 4.67 3.80 11.66
N ASN A 461 5.77 4.15 12.33
CA ASN A 461 6.57 3.25 13.18
C ASN A 461 7.21 2.08 12.42
N VAL A 462 7.52 2.27 11.14
CA VAL A 462 8.34 1.32 10.39
C VAL A 462 9.80 1.53 10.77
N VAL A 463 10.36 0.61 11.57
CA VAL A 463 11.74 0.72 12.08
C VAL A 463 12.58 -0.44 11.56
N GLU A 464 13.71 -0.12 10.92
CA GLU A 464 14.66 -1.12 10.43
C GLU A 464 16.10 -0.68 10.75
N PRO A 465 17.00 -1.61 11.12
CA PRO A 465 18.42 -1.33 11.12
C PRO A 465 18.99 -1.17 9.70
N THR A 466 19.67 -0.06 9.43
CA THR A 466 20.26 0.22 8.10
C THR A 466 21.47 1.14 8.19
N PHE A 467 22.44 0.94 7.29
CA PHE A 467 23.69 1.72 7.22
C PHE A 467 23.47 3.03 6.47
N VAL A 468 23.43 4.15 7.18
CA VAL A 468 23.08 5.48 6.66
C VAL A 468 24.11 6.53 7.07
N ASP A 469 24.06 7.70 6.46
CA ASP A 469 24.76 8.89 6.99
C ASP A 469 24.19 9.19 8.38
N SER A 470 25.03 9.03 9.40
CA SER A 470 24.58 8.93 10.79
C SER A 470 25.32 9.93 11.68
N PRO A 471 24.62 10.67 12.56
CA PRO A 471 25.27 11.59 13.48
C PRO A 471 25.96 10.88 14.66
N LEU A 472 25.60 9.62 14.96
CA LEU A 472 25.93 8.94 16.23
C LEU A 472 27.44 8.89 16.53
N TYR A 473 28.27 8.68 15.50
CA TYR A 473 29.72 8.54 15.65
C TYR A 473 30.53 9.44 14.71
N LYS A 474 29.90 10.48 14.16
CA LYS A 474 30.59 11.47 13.31
C LYS A 474 31.75 12.14 14.03
N SER A 475 31.63 12.42 15.32
CA SER A 475 32.70 12.98 16.15
C SER A 475 33.93 12.07 16.25
N LYS A 476 33.78 10.77 15.99
CA LYS A 476 34.87 9.78 15.93
C LYS A 476 35.40 9.56 14.50
N GLY A 477 34.91 10.32 13.52
CA GLY A 477 35.25 10.18 12.10
C GLY A 477 34.54 9.02 11.40
N VAL A 478 33.37 8.61 11.90
CA VAL A 478 32.54 7.56 11.30
C VAL A 478 31.25 8.22 10.80
N ASP A 479 31.26 8.65 9.53
CA ASP A 479 30.15 9.38 8.91
C ASP A 479 28.94 8.50 8.61
N PHE A 480 29.16 7.21 8.42
CA PHE A 480 28.13 6.23 8.11
C PHE A 480 28.10 5.13 9.16
N PHE A 481 26.91 4.78 9.65
CA PHE A 481 26.74 3.78 10.69
C PHE A 481 25.36 3.11 10.62
N ALA A 482 25.32 1.79 10.81
CA ALA A 482 24.10 1.03 10.89
C ALA A 482 23.51 1.12 12.29
N SER A 483 22.27 1.57 12.41
CA SER A 483 21.52 1.65 13.66
C SER A 483 20.03 1.53 13.34
N LYS A 484 19.17 1.46 14.37
CA LYS A 484 17.72 1.51 14.15
C LYS A 484 17.36 2.86 13.53
N VAL A 485 16.56 2.81 12.47
CA VAL A 485 16.06 3.99 11.78
C VAL A 485 14.55 3.89 11.66
N THR A 486 13.82 4.91 12.13
CA THR A 486 12.41 5.09 11.73
C THR A 486 12.39 5.59 10.30
N LEU A 487 11.67 4.86 9.45
CA LEU A 487 11.41 5.22 8.06
C LEU A 487 10.08 5.99 7.98
N GLY A 488 10.07 7.05 7.18
CA GLY A 488 8.88 7.82 6.84
C GLY A 488 8.76 8.03 5.33
N ALA A 489 7.80 8.85 4.91
CA ALA A 489 7.51 9.04 3.49
C ALA A 489 8.68 9.60 2.67
N ASP A 490 9.58 10.33 3.31
CA ASP A 490 10.77 10.94 2.69
C ASP A 490 12.07 10.17 2.92
N GLY A 491 11.99 8.91 3.37
CA GLY A 491 13.14 8.08 3.72
C GLY A 491 13.42 8.09 5.22
N VAL A 492 14.65 8.39 5.65
CA VAL A 492 15.02 8.47 7.07
C VAL A 492 14.21 9.56 7.78
N GLN A 493 13.38 9.15 8.76
CA GLN A 493 12.65 10.04 9.65
C GLN A 493 13.45 10.32 10.93
N GLU A 494 13.98 9.27 11.56
CA GLU A 494 14.71 9.37 12.83
C GLU A 494 15.80 8.29 12.90
N ILE A 495 16.99 8.67 13.35
CA ILE A 495 18.09 7.74 13.63
C ILE A 495 18.17 7.59 15.14
N HIS A 496 17.99 6.36 15.63
CA HIS A 496 17.96 6.06 17.06
C HIS A 496 19.35 5.80 17.61
N ASP A 497 19.56 6.17 18.87
CA ASP A 497 20.76 5.79 19.61
C ASP A 497 20.93 4.27 19.67
N VAL A 498 22.17 3.80 19.81
CA VAL A 498 22.47 2.37 19.98
C VAL A 498 21.91 1.79 21.28
N GLY A 499 21.44 2.63 22.20
CA GLY A 499 20.91 2.24 23.50
C GLY A 499 21.99 1.80 24.48
N LYS A 500 21.56 1.13 25.56
CA LYS A 500 22.47 0.61 26.58
C LYS A 500 23.24 -0.60 26.03
N LEU A 501 24.55 -0.58 26.20
CA LEU A 501 25.45 -1.68 25.85
C LEU A 501 25.97 -2.36 27.11
N ASN A 502 26.32 -3.64 27.00
CA ASN A 502 27.14 -4.30 28.01
C ASN A 502 28.64 -4.23 27.64
N ALA A 503 29.53 -4.60 28.57
CA ALA A 503 30.98 -4.53 28.35
C ALA A 503 31.48 -5.36 27.15
N HIS A 504 30.78 -6.45 26.80
CA HIS A 504 31.12 -7.25 25.62
C HIS A 504 30.76 -6.50 24.32
N GLU A 505 29.57 -5.93 24.25
CA GLU A 505 29.08 -5.15 23.10
C GLU A 505 29.84 -3.83 22.93
N GLU A 506 30.27 -3.18 24.02
CA GLU A 506 31.16 -2.01 23.97
C GLU A 506 32.48 -2.36 23.28
N LYS A 507 33.08 -3.50 23.62
CA LYS A 507 34.31 -3.98 22.98
C LYS A 507 34.11 -4.30 21.49
N LEU A 508 32.96 -4.88 21.13
CA LEU A 508 32.61 -5.13 19.73
C LEU A 508 32.43 -3.81 18.96
N LEU A 509 31.77 -2.83 19.59
CA LEU A 509 31.55 -1.52 19.01
C LEU A 509 32.87 -0.77 18.80
N ASP A 510 33.80 -0.81 19.74
CA ASP A 510 35.11 -0.17 19.60
C ASP A 510 35.92 -0.76 18.43
N ALA A 511 35.93 -2.09 18.29
CA ALA A 511 36.54 -2.76 17.15
C ALA A 511 35.87 -2.39 15.83
N CYS A 512 34.52 -2.35 15.83
CA CYS A 512 33.72 -1.93 14.69
C CYS A 512 34.09 -0.51 14.23
N LEU A 513 34.09 0.48 15.14
CA LEU A 513 34.36 1.87 14.80
C LEU A 513 35.75 2.08 14.20
N SER A 514 36.77 1.37 14.69
CA SER A 514 38.13 1.40 14.14
C SER A 514 38.19 0.95 12.67
N ASP A 515 37.55 -0.17 12.34
CA ASP A 515 37.62 -0.72 10.98
C ASP A 515 36.65 -0.04 10.02
N LEU A 516 35.48 0.37 10.53
CA LEU A 516 34.47 1.08 9.76
C LEU A 516 35.00 2.43 9.25
N LYS A 517 35.75 3.17 10.08
CA LYS A 517 36.43 4.39 9.66
C LYS A 517 37.32 4.18 8.43
N LYS A 518 38.17 3.14 8.46
CA LYS A 518 39.05 2.79 7.32
C LYS A 518 38.25 2.42 6.07
N ASN A 519 37.13 1.71 6.23
CA ASN A 519 36.27 1.33 5.11
C ASN A 519 35.61 2.55 4.46
N ILE A 520 35.14 3.50 5.27
CA ILE A 520 34.55 4.75 4.79
C ILE A 520 35.60 5.57 4.05
N GLU A 521 36.76 5.80 4.67
CA GLU A 521 37.89 6.51 4.06
C GLU A 521 38.32 5.90 2.72
N LYS A 522 38.35 4.56 2.63
CA LYS A 522 38.67 3.86 1.38
C LYS A 522 37.67 4.16 0.26
N GLY A 523 36.36 4.22 0.58
CA GLY A 523 35.32 4.56 -0.39
C GLY A 523 35.41 6.02 -0.86
N VAL A 524 35.58 6.96 0.08
CA VAL A 524 35.74 8.39 -0.22
C VAL A 524 36.98 8.63 -1.07
N LYS A 525 38.12 8.03 -0.68
CA LYS A 525 39.38 8.14 -1.42
C LYS A 525 39.26 7.58 -2.84
N PHE A 526 38.57 6.44 -3.02
CA PHE A 526 38.33 5.88 -4.34
C PHE A 526 37.65 6.88 -5.28
N VAL A 527 36.60 7.58 -4.82
CA VAL A 527 35.89 8.57 -5.65
C VAL A 527 36.79 9.78 -5.94
N ALA A 528 37.55 10.27 -4.96
CA ALA A 528 38.48 11.37 -5.18
C ALA A 528 39.55 11.04 -6.24
N GLU A 529 40.00 9.79 -6.30
CA GLU A 529 40.97 9.29 -7.29
C GLU A 529 40.31 8.90 -8.62
N ASN A 530 39.00 8.64 -8.64
CA ASN A 530 38.26 8.12 -9.78
C ASN A 530 36.88 8.79 -9.93
N PRO A 531 36.82 10.11 -10.19
CA PRO A 531 35.60 10.92 -10.11
C PRO A 531 34.50 10.49 -11.07
#